data_AF-A0A2U3RPE4-F1
#
_entry.id   AF-A0A2U3RPE4-F1
#
_cell.length_a   1.000
_cell.length_b   1.000
_cell.length_c   1.000
_cell.angle_alpha   90.00
_cell.angle_beta   90.00
_cell.angle_gamma   90.00
#
_symmetry.space_group_name_H-M   'P 1'
#
loop_
_entity.id
_entity.type
_entity.pdbx_description
1 polymer ?
#
loop_
_entity_poly.entity_id
_entity_poly.type
_entity_poly.pdbx_seq_one_letter_code
_entity_poly.pdbx_strand_id
1 'polypeptide(L)'
;MPSSCRITEYASTQNNINIRIDSAVKAGSDVSMFYDPIITKLCTYHNTRQKTIECMSAALEAFIICGVAHNITFLEAIISHHRFIEGNINTNFIHEEYPDGFVGAKLISEITEVFFAAAIYIFIFEQKQVATIADQIVKQAKNIGTRWIVTILRGQIELQNAHSKKFSIQKLLKDTINSLKEIAEDREI
;
A
#
# COMPACT_ATOMS: atom_id res chain seq x y z
N MET A 1 -13.05 -12.05 -7.14
CA MET A 1 -13.66 -12.65 -8.34
C MET A 1 -12.60 -12.80 -9.43
N PRO A 2 -12.70 -13.79 -10.33
CA PRO A 2 -11.77 -13.91 -11.46
C PRO A 2 -11.84 -12.68 -12.37
N SER A 3 -10.68 -12.19 -12.81
CA SER A 3 -10.53 -11.00 -13.66
C SER A 3 -9.84 -11.40 -14.96
N SER A 4 -10.60 -11.51 -16.05
CA SER A 4 -10.03 -11.70 -17.39
C SER A 4 -9.61 -10.34 -17.96
N CYS A 5 -8.34 -9.98 -17.77
CA CYS A 5 -7.80 -8.71 -18.23
C CYS A 5 -6.34 -8.86 -18.69
N ARG A 6 -5.84 -7.81 -19.35
CA ARG A 6 -4.46 -7.71 -19.81
C ARG A 6 -3.55 -7.28 -18.68
N ILE A 7 -2.42 -7.98 -18.51
CA ILE A 7 -1.37 -7.59 -17.57
C ILE A 7 -0.65 -6.38 -18.16
N THR A 8 -0.80 -5.21 -17.53
CA THR A 8 -0.16 -3.97 -18.00
C THR A 8 1.28 -3.88 -17.54
N GLU A 9 1.54 -4.34 -16.33
CA GLU A 9 2.86 -4.33 -15.71
C GLU A 9 3.10 -5.65 -14.99
N TYR A 10 4.33 -6.14 -15.09
CA TYR A 10 4.79 -7.34 -14.42
C TYR A 10 6.27 -7.17 -14.11
N ALA A 11 6.62 -7.04 -12.84
CA ALA A 11 7.99 -6.96 -12.38
C ALA A 11 8.16 -7.73 -11.07
N SER A 12 9.33 -8.32 -10.89
CA SER A 12 9.64 -9.15 -9.72
C SER A 12 11.13 -9.06 -9.40
N THR A 13 11.51 -9.28 -8.13
CA THR A 13 12.92 -9.30 -7.70
C THR A 13 13.63 -10.57 -8.17
N GLN A 14 14.12 -10.57 -9.41
CA GLN A 14 14.76 -11.74 -10.04
C GLN A 14 16.19 -12.04 -9.55
N ASN A 15 16.81 -11.15 -8.77
CA ASN A 15 18.25 -11.22 -8.45
C ASN A 15 18.57 -11.85 -7.08
N ASN A 16 17.67 -12.65 -6.50
CA ASN A 16 17.93 -13.34 -5.24
C ASN A 16 17.97 -14.86 -5.45
N ILE A 17 19.09 -15.50 -5.13
CA ILE A 17 19.27 -16.97 -5.25
C ILE A 17 18.26 -17.78 -4.42
N ASN A 18 17.67 -17.15 -3.40
CA ASN A 18 16.69 -17.77 -2.52
C ASN A 18 15.24 -17.59 -3.00
N ILE A 19 15.01 -16.92 -4.14
CA ILE A 19 13.70 -16.67 -4.71
C ILE A 19 13.61 -17.37 -6.07
N ARG A 20 12.59 -18.20 -6.25
CA ARG A 20 12.25 -18.84 -7.51
C ARG A 20 10.88 -18.37 -7.97
N ILE A 21 10.79 -17.98 -9.23
CA ILE A 21 9.58 -17.47 -9.85
C ILE A 21 9.30 -18.31 -11.09
N ASP A 22 8.24 -19.11 -11.03
CA ASP A 22 7.75 -19.86 -12.19
C ASP A 22 6.54 -19.12 -12.76
N SER A 23 6.73 -18.42 -13.88
CA SER A 23 5.69 -17.65 -14.55
C SER A 23 5.63 -17.98 -16.04
N ALA A 24 4.41 -18.09 -16.56
CA ALA A 24 4.14 -18.27 -17.99
C ALA A 24 3.66 -16.96 -18.66
N VAL A 25 3.61 -15.87 -17.91
CA VAL A 25 3.10 -14.57 -18.36
C VAL A 25 4.19 -13.51 -18.29
N LYS A 26 3.98 -12.42 -19.03
CA LYS A 26 4.82 -11.23 -18.99
C LYS A 26 3.95 -9.99 -19.13
N ALA A 27 4.54 -8.81 -18.94
CA ALA A 27 3.86 -7.57 -19.25
C ALA A 27 3.33 -7.59 -20.70
N GLY A 28 2.06 -7.23 -20.86
CA GLY A 28 1.33 -7.29 -22.11
C GLY A 28 0.61 -8.60 -22.41
N SER A 29 0.76 -9.66 -21.59
CA SER A 29 0.01 -10.92 -21.70
C SER A 29 -1.46 -10.75 -21.32
N ASP A 30 -2.34 -11.50 -21.99
CA ASP A 30 -3.77 -11.55 -21.68
C ASP A 30 -4.11 -12.77 -20.81
N VAL A 31 -4.83 -12.53 -19.70
CA VAL A 31 -5.36 -13.61 -18.85
C VAL A 31 -6.74 -14.00 -19.38
N SER A 32 -6.81 -15.16 -20.02
CA SER A 32 -8.02 -15.69 -20.64
C SER A 32 -8.99 -16.27 -19.60
N MET A 33 -10.29 -16.14 -19.88
CA MET A 33 -11.36 -16.78 -19.08
C MET A 33 -11.43 -18.31 -19.25
N PHE A 34 -10.75 -18.87 -20.26
CA PHE A 34 -10.82 -20.29 -20.59
C PHE A 34 -9.81 -21.16 -19.82
N TYR A 35 -8.91 -20.56 -19.05
CA TYR A 35 -7.86 -21.26 -18.30
C TYR A 35 -7.89 -20.88 -16.83
N ASP A 36 -7.16 -21.66 -16.03
CA ASP A 36 -6.95 -21.38 -14.61
C ASP A 36 -6.30 -19.98 -14.43
N PRO A 37 -6.84 -19.12 -13.54
CA PRO A 37 -6.28 -17.79 -13.26
C PRO A 37 -4.91 -17.79 -12.54
N ILE A 38 -4.19 -18.91 -12.45
CA ILE A 38 -2.82 -18.93 -11.91
C ILE A 38 -1.89 -18.15 -12.85
N ILE A 39 -1.36 -17.04 -12.33
CA ILE A 39 -0.45 -16.14 -13.03
C ILE A 39 1.01 -16.60 -12.85
N THR A 40 1.42 -16.84 -11.61
CA THR A 40 2.81 -17.08 -11.24
C THR A 40 2.89 -17.88 -9.94
N LYS A 41 3.92 -18.72 -9.81
CA LYS A 41 4.30 -19.36 -8.54
C LYS A 41 5.55 -18.69 -8.00
N LEU A 42 5.43 -18.11 -6.81
CA LEU A 42 6.54 -17.54 -6.05
C LEU A 42 6.95 -18.52 -4.96
N CYS A 43 8.20 -18.93 -4.98
CA CYS A 43 8.77 -19.86 -4.01
C CYS A 43 10.00 -19.22 -3.37
N THR A 44 10.13 -19.33 -2.05
CA THR A 44 11.34 -18.89 -1.34
C THR A 44 11.97 -20.04 -0.56
N TYR A 45 13.27 -19.94 -0.31
CA TYR A 45 14.01 -20.95 0.44
C TYR A 45 15.01 -20.32 1.40
N HIS A 46 15.11 -20.88 2.61
CA HIS A 46 16.19 -20.58 3.55
C HIS A 46 16.39 -21.76 4.52
N ASN A 47 17.51 -21.76 5.23
CA ASN A 47 17.83 -22.77 6.26
C ASN A 47 16.87 -22.78 7.46
N THR A 48 16.11 -21.70 7.70
CA THR A 48 15.15 -21.62 8.80
C THR A 48 13.82 -21.09 8.30
N ARG A 49 12.72 -21.62 8.85
CA ARG A 49 11.36 -21.23 8.48
C ARG A 49 11.14 -19.73 8.62
N GLN A 50 11.62 -19.14 9.72
CA GLN A 50 11.52 -17.72 9.99
C GLN A 50 12.15 -16.87 8.86
N LYS A 51 13.37 -17.21 8.43
CA LYS A 51 14.03 -16.51 7.32
C LYS A 51 13.35 -16.74 5.98
N THR A 52 12.74 -17.91 5.77
CA THR A 52 11.94 -18.17 4.57
C THR A 52 10.68 -17.31 4.53
N ILE A 53 10.02 -17.11 5.67
CA ILE A 53 8.86 -16.21 5.83
C ILE A 53 9.27 -14.77 5.56
N GLU A 54 10.36 -14.30 6.18
CA GLU A 54 10.91 -12.95 5.95
C GLU A 54 11.26 -12.72 4.47
N CYS A 55 11.93 -13.69 3.84
CA CYS A 55 12.25 -13.63 2.42
C CYS A 55 10.99 -13.63 1.55
N MET A 56 9.95 -14.39 1.90
CA MET A 56 8.69 -14.40 1.17
C MET A 56 7.91 -13.08 1.33
N SER A 57 7.91 -12.49 2.53
CA SER A 57 7.30 -11.18 2.78
C SER A 57 7.95 -10.12 1.89
N ALA A 58 9.28 -10.02 1.92
CA ALA A 58 10.01 -9.08 1.08
C ALA A 58 9.84 -9.34 -0.43
N ALA A 59 9.71 -10.61 -0.83
CA ALA A 59 9.49 -10.98 -2.22
C ALA A 59 8.08 -10.59 -2.72
N LEU A 60 7.06 -10.72 -1.87
CA LEU A 60 5.69 -10.30 -2.17
C LEU A 60 5.58 -8.78 -2.24
N GLU A 61 6.18 -8.07 -1.27
CA GLU A 61 6.18 -6.59 -1.22
C GLU A 61 6.81 -5.96 -2.47
N ALA A 62 7.84 -6.61 -3.02
CA ALA A 62 8.52 -6.15 -4.22
C ALA A 62 7.91 -6.69 -5.52
N PHE A 63 6.85 -7.48 -5.46
CA PHE A 63 6.19 -8.05 -6.63
C PHE A 63 5.17 -7.07 -7.19
N ILE A 64 5.35 -6.69 -8.46
CA ILE A 64 4.48 -5.72 -9.15
C ILE A 64 3.70 -6.47 -10.22
N ILE A 65 2.38 -6.39 -10.11
CA ILE A 65 1.47 -6.83 -11.16
C ILE A 65 0.28 -5.87 -11.26
N CYS A 66 0.04 -5.38 -12.47
CA CYS A 66 -1.02 -4.40 -12.75
C CYS A 66 -1.91 -4.88 -13.90
N GLY A 67 -3.14 -4.38 -13.93
CA GLY A 67 -4.10 -4.62 -15.02
C GLY A 67 -5.00 -5.85 -14.81
N VAL A 68 -4.75 -6.67 -13.79
CA VAL A 68 -5.58 -7.81 -13.40
C VAL A 68 -5.84 -7.79 -11.90
N ALA A 69 -6.99 -8.28 -11.45
CA ALA A 69 -7.17 -8.54 -10.02
C ALA A 69 -6.26 -9.69 -9.57
N HIS A 70 -5.54 -9.50 -8.47
CA HIS A 70 -4.60 -10.46 -7.90
C HIS A 70 -4.76 -10.55 -6.38
N ASN A 71 -4.17 -11.59 -5.77
CA ASN A 71 -4.29 -11.90 -4.35
C ASN A 71 -3.01 -11.64 -3.53
N ILE A 72 -2.04 -10.90 -4.08
CA ILE A 72 -0.76 -10.61 -3.40
C ILE A 72 -0.96 -10.07 -1.97
N THR A 73 -1.80 -9.05 -1.79
CA THR A 73 -2.07 -8.45 -0.47
C THR A 73 -2.69 -9.42 0.52
N PHE A 74 -3.47 -10.39 0.04
CA PHE A 74 -4.01 -11.47 0.88
C PHE A 74 -2.92 -12.47 1.28
N LEU A 75 -2.02 -12.82 0.37
CA LEU A 75 -0.89 -13.70 0.66
C LEU A 75 0.07 -13.06 1.65
N GLU A 76 0.36 -11.76 1.53
CA GLU A 76 1.12 -11.00 2.51
C GLU A 76 0.46 -11.08 3.90
N ALA A 77 -0.84 -10.82 3.98
CA ALA A 77 -1.58 -10.91 5.23
C ALA A 77 -1.51 -12.31 5.88
N ILE A 78 -1.55 -13.39 5.08
CA ILE A 78 -1.37 -14.76 5.58
C ILE A 78 0.04 -14.98 6.13
N ILE A 79 1.07 -14.55 5.39
CA ILE A 79 2.47 -14.82 5.75
C ILE A 79 2.87 -14.06 7.00
N SER A 80 2.33 -12.85 7.19
CA SER A 80 2.51 -12.06 8.41
C SER A 80 1.58 -12.49 9.56
N HIS A 81 0.68 -13.46 9.35
CA HIS A 81 -0.26 -13.89 10.38
C HIS A 81 0.42 -14.70 11.49
N HIS A 82 0.11 -14.40 12.76
CA HIS A 82 0.78 -15.02 13.90
C HIS A 82 0.70 -16.56 13.90
N ARG A 83 -0.49 -17.14 13.71
CA ARG A 83 -0.66 -18.61 13.60
C ARG A 83 0.12 -19.21 12.44
N PHE A 84 0.28 -18.48 11.33
CA PHE A 84 1.11 -18.92 10.22
C PHE A 84 2.59 -18.92 10.63
N ILE A 85 3.08 -17.88 11.30
CA ILE A 85 4.46 -17.78 11.80
C ILE A 85 4.77 -18.87 12.84
N GLU A 86 3.83 -19.22 13.72
CA GLU A 86 3.98 -20.30 14.69
C GLU A 86 3.86 -21.71 14.06
N GLY A 87 3.28 -21.80 12.87
CA GLY A 87 2.99 -23.07 12.21
C GLY A 87 1.75 -23.80 12.76
N ASN A 88 0.97 -23.15 13.63
CA ASN A 88 -0.28 -23.67 14.18
C ASN A 88 -1.45 -23.46 13.21
N ILE A 89 -1.38 -24.15 12.06
CA ILE A 89 -2.35 -24.07 10.98
C ILE A 89 -2.99 -25.44 10.71
N ASN A 90 -4.24 -25.43 10.28
CA ASN A 90 -4.99 -26.61 9.86
C ASN A 90 -5.61 -26.36 8.47
N THR A 91 -6.29 -27.35 7.90
CA THR A 91 -6.94 -27.22 6.59
C THR A 91 -8.12 -26.23 6.57
N ASN A 92 -8.60 -25.83 7.74
CA ASN A 92 -9.69 -24.88 7.94
C ASN A 92 -9.21 -23.46 8.29
N PHE A 93 -7.89 -23.24 8.36
CA PHE A 93 -7.26 -22.00 8.82
C PHE A 93 -7.85 -20.74 8.16
N ILE A 94 -8.03 -20.77 6.84
CA ILE A 94 -8.56 -19.62 6.09
C ILE A 94 -10.01 -19.32 6.49
N HIS A 95 -10.84 -20.34 6.70
CA HIS A 95 -12.23 -20.16 7.11
C HIS A 95 -12.34 -19.67 8.57
N GLU A 96 -11.40 -20.06 9.43
CA GLU A 96 -11.34 -19.61 10.82
C GLU A 96 -10.93 -18.13 10.93
N GLU A 97 -9.88 -17.73 10.20
CA GLU A 97 -9.34 -16.36 10.31
C GLU A 97 -10.03 -15.34 9.39
N TYR A 98 -10.58 -15.81 8.26
CA TYR A 98 -11.22 -14.95 7.25
C TYR A 98 -12.64 -15.43 6.88
N PRO A 99 -13.57 -15.53 7.86
CA PRO A 99 -14.92 -16.07 7.63
C PRO A 99 -15.74 -15.22 6.64
N ASP A 100 -15.58 -13.90 6.68
CA ASP A 100 -16.26 -12.96 5.77
C ASP A 100 -15.41 -12.61 4.53
N GLY A 101 -14.31 -13.34 4.32
CA GLY A 101 -13.32 -13.06 3.30
C GLY A 101 -12.31 -11.96 3.67
N PHE A 102 -11.39 -11.69 2.75
CA PHE A 102 -10.33 -10.71 2.96
C PHE A 102 -10.79 -9.29 2.60
N VAL A 103 -10.88 -8.42 3.60
CA VAL A 103 -11.31 -7.02 3.44
C VAL A 103 -10.11 -6.05 3.38
N GLY A 104 -8.87 -6.56 3.47
CA GLY A 104 -7.65 -5.77 3.53
C GLY A 104 -7.30 -5.28 4.94
N ALA A 105 -6.21 -4.53 5.05
CA ALA A 105 -5.80 -3.93 6.32
C ALA A 105 -6.85 -2.91 6.78
N LYS A 106 -7.36 -3.08 8.00
CA LYS A 106 -8.28 -2.12 8.62
C LYS A 106 -7.45 -0.91 9.05
N LEU A 107 -7.64 0.23 8.38
CA LEU A 107 -7.01 1.48 8.80
C LEU A 107 -7.50 1.84 10.20
N ILE A 108 -6.57 1.91 11.14
CA ILE A 108 -6.78 2.47 12.47
C ILE A 108 -6.83 3.99 12.33
N SER A 109 -7.56 4.69 13.19
CA SER A 109 -7.71 6.16 13.16
C SER A 109 -6.36 6.87 13.06
N GLU A 110 -5.37 6.42 13.83
CA GLU A 110 -4.00 6.96 13.88
C GLU A 110 -3.28 6.85 12.52
N ILE A 111 -3.34 5.67 11.89
CA ILE A 111 -2.72 5.44 10.57
C ILE A 111 -3.39 6.34 9.51
N THR A 112 -4.70 6.57 9.66
CA THR A 112 -5.47 7.42 8.75
C THR A 112 -5.01 8.89 8.82
N GLU A 113 -4.72 9.40 10.02
CA GLU A 113 -4.19 10.76 10.23
C GLU A 113 -2.82 10.96 9.57
N VAL A 114 -1.94 9.97 9.67
CA VAL A 114 -0.62 10.01 9.02
C VAL A 114 -0.77 10.02 7.49
N PHE A 115 -1.65 9.19 6.93
CA PHE A 115 -1.91 9.20 5.50
C PHE A 115 -2.51 10.54 5.03
N PHE A 116 -3.39 11.17 5.82
CA PHE A 116 -3.89 12.50 5.51
C PHE A 116 -2.78 13.54 5.50
N ALA A 117 -1.93 13.56 6.53
CA ALA A 117 -0.82 14.50 6.62
C ALA A 117 0.15 14.34 5.44
N ALA A 118 0.49 13.09 5.07
CA ALA A 118 1.35 12.80 3.93
C ALA A 118 0.72 13.21 2.59
N ALA A 119 -0.57 12.91 2.36
CA ALA A 119 -1.27 13.28 1.14
C ALA A 119 -1.37 14.80 0.96
N ILE A 120 -1.69 15.53 2.04
CA ILE A 120 -1.72 17.01 2.04
C ILE A 120 -0.32 17.56 1.73
N TYR A 121 0.71 16.99 2.34
CA TYR A 121 2.08 17.41 2.11
C TYR A 121 2.50 17.21 0.65
N ILE A 122 2.28 16.02 0.07
CA ILE A 122 2.60 15.71 -1.33
C ILE A 122 1.88 16.67 -2.27
N PHE A 123 0.57 16.90 -2.06
CA PHE A 123 -0.20 17.82 -2.90
C PHE A 123 0.31 19.26 -2.83
N ILE A 124 0.60 19.77 -1.62
CA ILE A 124 1.15 21.12 -1.46
C ILE A 124 2.53 21.22 -2.12
N PHE A 125 3.34 20.18 -1.99
CA PHE A 125 4.66 20.11 -2.58
C PHE A 125 4.59 20.13 -4.11
N GLU A 126 3.70 19.33 -4.71
CA GLU A 126 3.43 19.38 -6.15
C GLU A 126 2.96 20.76 -6.60
N GLN A 127 2.03 21.39 -5.87
CA GLN A 127 1.55 22.72 -6.22
C GLN A 127 2.64 23.79 -6.15
N LYS A 128 3.58 23.68 -5.19
CA LYS A 128 4.76 24.56 -5.14
C LYS A 128 5.69 24.32 -6.32
N GLN A 129 5.93 23.06 -6.71
CA GLN A 129 6.73 22.75 -7.90
C GLN A 129 6.07 23.30 -9.17
N VAL A 130 4.77 23.08 -9.35
CA VAL A 130 4.01 23.59 -10.50
C VAL A 130 4.02 25.11 -10.52
N ALA A 131 3.88 25.80 -9.38
CA ALA A 131 3.99 27.25 -9.29
C ALA A 131 5.39 27.76 -9.66
N THR A 132 6.45 27.02 -9.31
CA THR A 132 7.85 27.38 -9.60
C THR A 132 8.18 27.22 -11.08
N ILE A 133 7.60 26.21 -11.74
CA ILE A 133 7.70 26.00 -13.19
C ILE A 133 6.80 26.99 -13.96
N ALA A 134 5.60 27.29 -13.44
CA ALA A 134 4.65 28.23 -14.04
C ALA A 134 5.13 29.70 -13.95
N ASP A 135 5.90 30.07 -12.92
CA ASP A 135 6.54 31.40 -12.82
C ASP A 135 7.49 31.70 -14.00
N GLN A 136 7.92 30.69 -14.75
CA GLN A 136 8.70 30.87 -15.98
C GLN A 136 7.85 31.12 -17.23
N ILE A 137 6.53 30.87 -17.21
CA ILE A 137 5.68 30.93 -18.43
C ILE A 137 4.45 31.84 -18.28
N VAL A 138 3.75 31.88 -17.13
CA VAL A 138 2.59 32.77 -16.92
C VAL A 138 2.44 33.14 -15.43
N LYS A 139 2.44 34.44 -15.13
CA LYS A 139 2.07 35.02 -13.82
C LYS A 139 0.59 34.82 -13.48
N GLN A 140 0.15 33.58 -13.30
CA GLN A 140 -1.13 33.28 -12.68
C GLN A 140 -0.91 32.18 -11.65
N ALA A 141 -0.46 32.58 -10.46
CA ALA A 141 -0.55 31.74 -9.28
C ALA A 141 -2.04 31.41 -9.06
N LYS A 142 -2.43 30.19 -9.43
CA LYS A 142 -3.80 29.71 -9.24
C LYS A 142 -4.06 29.68 -7.73
N ASN A 143 -4.93 30.56 -7.24
CA ASN A 143 -5.32 30.58 -5.84
C ASN A 143 -5.89 29.19 -5.47
N ILE A 144 -5.20 28.49 -4.58
CA ILE A 144 -5.64 27.19 -4.10
C ILE A 144 -6.89 27.42 -3.24
N GLY A 145 -7.99 26.75 -3.59
CA GLY A 145 -9.26 26.87 -2.87
C GLY A 145 -9.15 26.44 -1.40
N THR A 146 -10.04 26.94 -0.55
CA THR A 146 -10.07 26.64 0.89
C THR A 146 -10.78 25.33 1.24
N ARG A 147 -11.34 24.63 0.26
CA ARG A 147 -12.06 23.36 0.45
C ARG A 147 -11.31 22.22 -0.21
N TRP A 148 -10.94 21.23 0.59
CA TRP A 148 -10.12 20.10 0.17
C TRP A 148 -10.92 18.83 0.48
N ILE A 149 -11.02 17.92 -0.48
CA ILE A 149 -11.68 16.63 -0.26
C ILE A 149 -10.61 15.58 -0.46
N VAL A 150 -10.26 14.87 0.61
CA VAL A 150 -9.38 13.71 0.50
C VAL A 150 -10.27 12.48 0.43
N THR A 151 -10.19 11.77 -0.69
CA THR A 151 -10.95 10.54 -0.92
C THR A 151 -10.02 9.35 -0.76
N ILE A 152 -10.32 8.46 0.19
CA ILE A 152 -9.60 7.20 0.37
C ILE A 152 -10.61 6.08 0.17
N LEU A 153 -10.45 5.28 -0.90
CA LEU A 153 -11.10 4.00 -1.26
C LEU A 153 -12.59 3.75 -0.89
N ARG A 154 -13.01 3.94 0.38
CA ARG A 154 -14.39 3.79 0.88
C ARG A 154 -14.89 4.94 1.79
N GLY A 155 -14.16 6.05 1.90
CA GLY A 155 -14.53 7.21 2.72
C GLY A 155 -14.09 8.52 2.10
N GLN A 156 -14.95 9.54 2.19
CA GLN A 156 -14.63 10.93 1.87
C GLN A 156 -14.55 11.69 3.18
N ILE A 157 -13.40 12.31 3.44
CA ILE A 157 -13.28 13.27 4.53
C ILE A 157 -13.07 14.63 3.88
N GLU A 158 -14.05 15.49 4.12
CA GLU A 158 -13.99 16.88 3.72
C GLU A 158 -13.15 17.65 4.72
N LEU A 159 -12.04 18.21 4.24
CA LEU A 159 -11.18 19.10 5.00
C LEU A 159 -11.50 20.54 4.59
N GLN A 160 -12.13 21.27 5.50
CA GLN A 160 -12.28 22.72 5.38
C GLN A 160 -11.05 23.41 5.95
N ASN A 161 -10.33 24.15 5.12
CA ASN A 161 -9.26 25.03 5.59
C ASN A 161 -9.92 26.24 6.26
N ALA A 162 -9.99 26.22 7.60
CA ALA A 162 -10.53 27.32 8.39
C ALA A 162 -9.72 28.60 8.09
N HIS A 163 -10.41 29.54 7.46
CA HIS A 163 -9.90 30.71 6.74
C HIS A 163 -8.82 31.56 7.46
N SER A 164 -7.90 32.07 6.64
CA SER A 164 -7.39 33.45 6.63
C SER A 164 -6.55 34.02 7.79
N LYS A 165 -6.26 33.30 8.88
CA LYS A 165 -5.27 33.78 9.87
C LYS A 165 -4.39 32.64 10.38
N LYS A 166 -3.19 32.51 9.80
CA LYS A 166 -2.09 31.71 10.34
C LYS A 166 -2.48 30.26 10.75
N PHE A 167 -3.20 29.53 9.90
CA PHE A 167 -3.20 28.07 10.00
C PHE A 167 -1.85 27.58 9.43
N SER A 168 -0.82 27.62 10.28
CA SER A 168 0.52 27.21 9.85
C SER A 168 0.51 25.70 9.76
N ILE A 169 0.57 25.16 8.55
CA ILE A 169 0.73 23.72 8.29
C ILE A 169 1.93 23.16 9.07
N GLN A 170 2.95 23.99 9.35
CA GLN A 170 4.06 23.65 10.24
C GLN A 170 3.62 23.26 11.65
N LYS A 171 2.55 23.86 12.17
CA LYS A 171 1.99 23.53 13.49
C LYS A 171 1.34 22.15 13.46
N LEU A 172 0.52 21.88 12.45
CA LEU A 172 -0.12 20.56 12.29
C LEU A 172 0.92 19.46 12.06
N LEU A 173 1.94 19.72 11.22
CA LEU A 173 3.06 18.80 11.02
C LEU A 173 3.90 18.60 12.31
N LYS A 174 4.11 19.65 13.11
CA LYS A 174 4.78 19.53 14.42
C LYS A 174 3.96 18.72 15.40
N ASP A 175 2.66 18.97 15.44
CA ASP A 175 1.73 18.31 16.35
C ASP A 175 1.64 16.82 15.97
N THR A 176 1.52 16.48 14.68
CA THR A 176 1.54 15.08 14.20
C THR A 176 2.89 14.40 14.43
N ILE A 177 4.02 15.08 14.20
CA ILE A 177 5.36 14.53 14.49
C ILE A 177 5.54 14.29 16.00
N ASN A 178 5.03 15.18 16.86
CA ASN A 178 5.11 15.01 18.30
C ASN A 178 4.22 13.88 18.79
N SER A 179 2.99 13.76 18.29
CA SER A 179 2.11 12.62 18.60
C SER A 179 2.71 11.29 18.13
N LEU A 180 3.38 11.25 16.98
CA LEU A 180 4.10 10.07 16.51
C LEU A 180 5.33 9.73 17.37
N LYS A 181 5.98 10.73 17.99
CA LYS A 181 7.09 10.50 18.93
C LYS A 181 6.62 9.96 20.27
N GLU A 182 5.52 10.49 20.83
CA GLU A 182 4.93 9.96 22.07
C GLU A 182 4.51 8.49 21.91
N ILE A 183 3.90 8.13 20.76
CA ILE A 183 3.50 6.75 20.46
C ILE A 183 4.72 5.82 20.24
N ALA A 184 5.84 6.35 19.75
CA ALA A 184 7.08 5.59 19.58
C ALA A 184 7.79 5.35 20.93
N GLU A 185 7.74 6.29 21.86
CA GLU A 185 8.30 6.16 23.21
C GLU A 185 7.49 5.19 24.10
N ASP A 186 6.16 5.15 23.95
CA ASP A 186 5.29 4.19 24.68
C ASP A 186 5.46 2.72 24.24
N ARG A 187 6.16 2.46 23.12
CA ARG A 187 6.41 1.08 22.60
C ARG A 187 7.80 0.53 22.94
N GLU A 188 8.63 1.24 23.71
CA GLU A 188 9.94 0.77 24.19
C GLU A 188 9.93 0.21 25.65
N ILE A 189 8.76 -0.11 26.21
CA ILE A 189 8.61 -0.79 27.53
C ILE A 189 8.07 -2.21 27.36
#